data_AF-J9E5H4-F1
#
_entry.id   AF-J9E5H4-F1
#
_cell.length_a   1.000
_cell.length_b   1.000
_cell.length_c   1.000
_cell.angle_alpha   90.00
_cell.angle_beta   90.00
_cell.angle_gamma   90.00
#
_symmetry.space_group_name_H-M   'P 1'
#
loop_
_entity.id
_entity.type
_entity.pdbx_description
1 polymer ?
#
loop_
_entity_poly.entity_id
_entity_poly.type
_entity_poly.pdbx_seq_one_letter_code
_entity_poly.pdbx_strand_id
1 'polypeptide(L)'
;VLEWLPPGQTIEDCLMKGKSRLECHNYIRVMVRQSNGRSLICGTHAYSPKCREYAYSDDDRMLQQRRQFDGQAIAPYDPKHNSTAVYIPDANEIYTGTVSDFAGNDPLIYRKRLSDDEGLRTQRDDLKVLDCKYAIMKFLD
;
A
#
# COMPACT_ATOMS: atom_id res chain seq x y z
N VAL A 1 8.42 19.48 2.64
CA VAL A 1 7.10 18.91 2.26
C VAL A 1 7.36 17.66 1.44
N LEU A 2 6.59 16.58 1.64
CA LEU A 2 6.74 15.35 0.85
C LEU A 2 5.79 15.40 -0.36
N GLU A 3 6.33 15.44 -1.58
CA GLU A 3 5.55 15.38 -2.81
C GLU A 3 5.77 14.04 -3.53
N TRP A 4 4.68 13.32 -3.78
CA TRP A 4 4.71 12.03 -4.46
C TRP A 4 3.55 11.90 -5.44
N LEU A 5 3.75 12.50 -6.61
CA LEU A 5 2.81 12.42 -7.72
C LEU A 5 3.07 11.17 -8.58
N PRO A 6 2.04 10.57 -9.21
CA PRO A 6 2.23 9.57 -10.26
C PRO A 6 2.84 10.18 -11.52
N PRO A 7 3.61 9.42 -12.30
CA PRO A 7 4.04 9.83 -13.65
C PRO A 7 2.84 10.10 -14.56
N GLY A 8 2.98 11.01 -15.53
CA GLY A 8 1.94 11.35 -16.50
C GLY A 8 1.35 10.11 -17.20
N GLN A 9 2.21 9.18 -17.64
CA GLN A 9 1.78 7.92 -18.26
C GLN A 9 0.87 7.09 -17.34
N THR A 10 1.19 7.00 -16.04
CA THR A 10 0.37 6.24 -15.07
C THR A 10 -1.00 6.88 -14.87
N ILE A 11 -1.06 8.22 -14.93
CA ILE A 11 -2.33 8.97 -14.88
C ILE A 11 -3.14 8.70 -16.16
N GLU A 12 -2.52 8.77 -17.33
CA GLU A 12 -3.16 8.46 -18.61
C GLU A 12 -3.71 7.03 -18.65
N ASP A 13 -2.92 6.05 -18.20
CA ASP A 13 -3.35 4.65 -18.12
C ASP A 13 -4.57 4.47 -17.19
N CYS A 14 -4.59 5.18 -16.06
CA CYS A 14 -5.73 5.19 -15.13
C CYS A 14 -7.00 5.76 -15.80
N LEU A 15 -6.87 6.87 -16.54
CA LEU A 15 -7.97 7.49 -17.26
C LEU A 15 -8.50 6.61 -18.40
N MET A 16 -7.60 5.97 -19.16
CA MET A 16 -7.95 5.03 -20.23
C MET A 16 -8.72 3.81 -19.71
N LYS A 17 -8.48 3.41 -18.45
CA LYS A 17 -9.24 2.37 -17.75
C LYS A 17 -10.60 2.85 -17.19
N GLY A 18 -11.02 4.08 -17.52
CA GLY A 18 -12.35 4.60 -17.23
C GLY A 18 -12.51 5.24 -15.85
N LYS A 19 -11.42 5.53 -15.13
CA LYS A 19 -11.47 6.24 -13.84
C LYS A 19 -11.52 7.74 -14.03
N SER A 20 -12.09 8.45 -13.05
CA SER A 20 -12.20 9.90 -13.12
C SER A 20 -10.86 10.60 -12.89
N ARG A 21 -10.73 11.85 -13.34
CA ARG A 21 -9.54 12.68 -13.06
C ARG A 21 -9.25 12.78 -11.57
N LEU A 22 -10.28 12.91 -10.74
CA LEU A 22 -10.14 12.98 -9.28
C LEU A 22 -9.58 11.66 -8.72
N GLU A 23 -9.95 10.52 -9.27
CA GLU A 23 -9.49 9.20 -8.84
C GLU A 23 -8.05 8.90 -9.27
N CYS A 24 -7.58 9.48 -10.38
CA CYS A 24 -6.25 9.25 -10.95
C CYS A 24 -5.14 10.11 -10.31
N HIS A 25 -5.17 10.23 -8.97
CA HIS A 25 -4.09 10.82 -8.17
C HIS A 25 -3.45 9.76 -7.26
N ASN A 26 -2.39 10.15 -6.56
CA ASN A 26 -1.82 9.32 -5.50
C ASN A 26 -2.45 9.67 -4.15
N TYR A 27 -3.30 8.79 -3.64
CA TYR A 27 -3.87 8.90 -2.30
C TYR A 27 -3.09 8.00 -1.36
N ILE A 28 -2.50 8.56 -0.31
CA ILE A 28 -1.78 7.78 0.70
C ILE A 28 -2.79 6.99 1.53
N ARG A 29 -2.63 5.66 1.58
CA ARG A 29 -3.57 4.74 2.26
C ARG A 29 -2.89 3.92 3.35
N VAL A 30 -1.57 3.76 3.30
CA VAL A 30 -0.77 3.08 4.33
C VAL A 30 0.42 3.94 4.68
N MET A 31 0.66 4.13 5.97
CA MET A 31 1.86 4.73 6.51
C MET A 31 2.21 4.01 7.81
N VAL A 32 3.36 3.34 7.84
CA VAL A 32 3.86 2.65 9.03
C VAL A 32 5.28 3.10 9.35
N ARG A 33 5.57 3.29 10.65
CA ARG A 33 6.92 3.59 11.13
C ARG A 33 7.67 2.28 11.31
N GLN A 34 8.86 2.20 10.74
CA GLN A 34 9.77 1.06 10.91
C GLN A 34 10.66 1.28 12.15
N SER A 35 11.25 0.19 12.65
CA SER A 35 12.42 0.28 13.53
C SER A 35 13.51 1.07 12.81
N ASN A 36 14.34 1.84 13.53
CA ASN A 36 15.41 2.75 13.01
C ASN A 36 14.99 4.14 12.46
N GLY A 37 13.73 4.55 12.61
CA GLY A 37 13.28 5.88 12.18
C GLY A 37 12.98 6.00 10.67
N ARG A 38 13.04 4.88 9.94
CA ARG A 38 12.45 4.77 8.61
C ARG A 38 10.92 4.72 8.66
N SER A 39 10.29 5.01 7.54
CA SER A 39 8.84 4.92 7.35
C SER A 39 8.53 4.33 5.99
N LEU A 40 7.58 3.40 5.96
CA LEU A 40 7.02 2.88 4.72
C LEU A 40 5.70 3.60 4.45
N ILE A 41 5.59 4.21 3.28
CA ILE A 41 4.41 4.95 2.84
C ILE A 41 3.93 4.34 1.53
N CYS A 42 2.65 3.97 1.45
CA CYS A 42 2.04 3.43 0.24
C CYS A 42 0.77 4.17 -0.13
N GLY A 43 0.52 4.29 -1.43
CA GLY A 43 -0.66 4.97 -1.95
C GLY A 43 -1.17 4.35 -3.24
N THR A 44 -2.37 4.79 -3.64
CA THR A 44 -3.10 4.31 -4.83
C THR A 44 -2.34 4.56 -6.13
N HIS A 45 -1.52 5.61 -6.14
CA HIS A 45 -0.64 6.02 -7.23
C HIS A 45 -1.33 5.95 -8.62
N ALA A 46 -2.51 6.57 -8.72
CA ALA A 46 -3.40 6.53 -9.88
C ALA A 46 -3.76 5.10 -10.32
N TYR A 47 -4.40 4.33 -9.44
CA TYR A 47 -4.79 2.93 -9.71
C TYR A 47 -3.61 2.05 -10.16
N SER A 48 -2.42 2.31 -9.61
CA SER A 48 -1.21 1.51 -9.79
C SER A 48 -0.42 1.50 -8.49
N PRO A 49 -0.94 0.88 -7.41
CA PRO A 49 -0.45 1.07 -6.06
C PRO A 49 1.06 0.93 -5.95
N LYS A 50 1.69 1.86 -5.24
CA LYS A 50 3.14 1.86 -5.00
C LYS A 50 3.43 2.10 -3.52
N CYS A 51 4.60 1.62 -3.11
CA CYS A 51 5.17 1.85 -1.80
C CYS A 51 6.53 2.53 -1.93
N ARG A 52 6.84 3.45 -1.02
CA ARG A 52 8.14 4.09 -0.86
C ARG A 52 8.62 3.99 0.58
N GLU A 53 9.89 3.67 0.74
CA GLU A 53 10.56 3.76 2.03
C GLU A 53 11.31 5.09 2.13
N TYR A 54 11.11 5.77 3.24
CA TYR A 54 11.76 7.02 3.57
C TYR A 54 12.62 6.85 4.82
N ALA A 55 13.78 7.50 4.84
CA ALA A 55 14.58 7.67 6.05
C ALA A 55 14.81 9.15 6.27
N TYR A 56 14.75 9.60 7.52
CA TYR A 56 15.16 10.96 7.85
C TYR A 56 16.69 11.06 7.74
N SER A 57 17.20 12.05 7.01
CA SER A 57 18.62 12.40 6.93
C SER A 57 18.84 13.58 7.87
N ASP A 58 19.65 13.39 8.91
CA ASP A 58 19.99 14.47 9.84
C ASP A 58 20.85 15.56 9.17
N ASP A 59 21.75 15.15 8.27
CA ASP A 59 22.63 16.04 7.51
C ASP A 59 21.81 16.99 6.61
N ASP A 60 20.85 16.44 5.87
CA ASP A 60 20.02 17.20 4.94
C ASP A 60 18.76 17.80 5.62
N ARG A 61 18.51 17.44 6.88
CA ARG A 61 17.28 17.74 7.64
C ARG A 61 15.99 17.45 6.86
N MET A 62 15.97 16.38 6.07
CA MET A 62 14.85 16.02 5.20
C MET A 62 14.64 14.52 5.07
N LEU A 63 13.42 14.13 4.67
CA LEU A 63 13.07 12.74 4.36
C LEU A 63 13.63 12.36 2.99
N GLN A 64 14.56 11.41 2.97
CA GLN A 64 15.16 10.87 1.75
C GLN A 64 14.43 9.59 1.32
N GLN A 65 14.02 9.53 0.06
CA GLN A 65 13.44 8.32 -0.53
C GLN A 65 14.53 7.27 -0.76
N ARG A 66 14.45 6.14 -0.08
CA ARG A 66 15.45 5.06 -0.18
C ARG A 66 15.10 4.01 -1.23
N ARG A 67 13.82 3.65 -1.34
CA ARG A 67 13.34 2.60 -2.24
C ARG A 67 11.91 2.90 -2.68
N GLN A 68 11.56 2.48 -3.90
CA GLN A 68 10.18 2.39 -4.37
C GLN A 68 9.93 0.96 -4.88
N PHE A 69 8.76 0.39 -4.60
CA PHE A 69 8.36 -0.94 -5.09
C PHE A 69 6.84 -1.02 -5.28
N ASP A 70 6.38 -2.16 -5.80
CA ASP A 70 4.95 -2.39 -6.05
C ASP A 70 4.13 -2.45 -4.74
N GLY A 71 3.00 -1.77 -4.72
CA GLY A 71 2.13 -1.67 -3.56
C GLY A 71 0.93 -2.60 -3.58
N GLN A 72 0.82 -3.50 -4.57
CA GLN A 72 -0.27 -4.48 -4.63
C GLN A 72 -0.33 -5.29 -3.34
N ALA A 73 -1.55 -5.56 -2.87
CA ALA A 73 -1.85 -6.22 -1.59
C ALA A 73 -1.45 -5.44 -0.32
N ILE A 74 -0.79 -4.28 -0.44
CA ILE A 74 -0.44 -3.40 0.69
C ILE A 74 -1.33 -2.16 0.70
N ALA A 75 -1.46 -1.49 -0.45
CA ALA A 75 -2.36 -0.38 -0.67
C ALA A 75 -3.38 -0.71 -1.78
N PRO A 76 -4.59 -0.16 -1.72
CA PRO A 76 -5.64 -0.47 -2.69
C PRO A 76 -5.45 0.37 -3.95
N TYR A 77 -6.07 -0.07 -5.04
CA TYR A 77 -6.16 0.67 -6.30
C TYR A 77 -7.09 1.87 -6.19
N ASP A 78 -8.29 1.66 -5.64
CA ASP A 78 -9.31 2.69 -5.47
C ASP A 78 -9.07 3.52 -4.19
N PRO A 79 -9.01 4.87 -4.26
CA PRO A 79 -8.88 5.72 -3.08
C PRO A 79 -10.01 5.60 -2.06
N LYS A 80 -11.18 5.09 -2.46
CA LYS A 80 -12.34 4.87 -1.59
C LYS A 80 -12.22 3.58 -0.77
N HIS A 81 -11.31 2.66 -1.14
CA HIS A 81 -11.09 1.44 -0.38
C HIS A 81 -10.20 1.71 0.84
N ASN A 82 -10.54 1.07 1.95
CA ASN A 82 -9.79 1.15 3.20
C ASN A 82 -8.63 0.18 3.20
N SER A 83 -7.68 0.44 4.10
CA SER A 83 -6.56 -0.46 4.36
C SER A 83 -6.17 -0.36 5.82
N THR A 84 -5.78 -1.48 6.38
CA THR A 84 -5.17 -1.56 7.70
C THR A 84 -3.78 -2.16 7.52
N ALA A 85 -2.80 -1.63 8.24
CA ALA A 85 -1.44 -2.13 8.20
C ALA A 85 -0.81 -2.12 9.59
N VAL A 86 0.01 -3.12 9.88
CA VAL A 86 0.89 -3.17 11.05
C VAL A 86 2.27 -3.66 10.63
N TYR A 87 3.32 -3.03 11.17
CA TYR A 87 4.70 -3.43 10.95
C TYR A 87 5.22 -4.21 12.17
N ILE A 88 5.89 -5.32 11.92
CA ILE A 88 6.47 -6.20 12.94
C ILE A 88 8.00 -6.07 12.86
N PRO A 89 8.64 -5.33 13.79
CA PRO A 89 10.07 -5.02 13.74
C PRO A 89 10.98 -6.24 13.74
N ASP A 90 10.68 -7.24 14.56
CA ASP A 90 11.57 -8.39 14.80
C ASP A 90 11.75 -9.25 13.55
N ALA A 91 10.72 -9.33 12.71
CA ALA A 91 10.74 -10.08 11.45
C ALA A 91 10.96 -9.18 10.22
N ASN A 92 10.98 -7.85 10.39
CA ASN A 92 10.93 -6.88 9.29
C ASN A 92 9.77 -7.17 8.31
N GLU A 93 8.59 -7.45 8.86
CA GLU A 93 7.38 -7.84 8.12
C GLU A 93 6.30 -6.77 8.23
N ILE A 94 5.48 -6.64 7.20
CA ILE A 94 4.22 -5.90 7.23
C ILE A 94 3.05 -6.84 7.04
N TYR A 95 2.02 -6.68 7.87
CA TYR A 95 0.73 -7.31 7.71
C TYR A 95 -0.27 -6.26 7.25
N THR A 96 -1.00 -6.54 6.19
CA THR A 96 -2.00 -5.65 5.61
C THR A 96 -3.33 -6.35 5.40
N GLY A 97 -4.42 -5.63 5.64
CA GLY A 97 -5.77 -6.02 5.24
C GLY A 97 -6.27 -4.99 4.23
N THR A 98 -6.48 -5.40 2.98
CA THR A 98 -6.89 -4.50 1.89
C THR A 98 -7.52 -5.30 0.73
N VAL A 99 -7.55 -4.73 -0.47
CA VAL A 99 -7.98 -5.36 -1.71
C VAL A 99 -6.84 -5.33 -2.73
N SER A 100 -6.52 -6.46 -3.36
CA SER A 100 -5.34 -6.63 -4.22
C SER A 100 -5.56 -6.41 -5.71
N ASP A 101 -6.80 -6.20 -6.16
CA ASP A 101 -7.12 -6.06 -7.57
C ASP A 101 -7.75 -4.70 -7.92
N PHE A 102 -7.69 -4.37 -9.21
CA PHE A 102 -8.23 -3.12 -9.74
C PHE A 102 -9.75 -3.02 -9.56
N ALA A 103 -10.45 -4.15 -9.65
CA ALA A 103 -11.91 -4.20 -9.59
C ALA A 103 -12.48 -4.13 -8.17
N GLY A 104 -11.67 -4.38 -7.14
CA GLY A 104 -12.14 -4.36 -5.76
C GLY A 104 -12.71 -5.70 -5.27
N ASN A 105 -12.47 -6.80 -5.99
CA ASN A 105 -13.12 -8.10 -5.76
C ASN A 105 -12.24 -9.09 -5.00
N ASP A 106 -10.96 -8.78 -4.77
CA ASP A 106 -10.01 -9.68 -4.12
C ASP A 106 -9.56 -9.13 -2.75
N PRO A 107 -10.44 -9.14 -1.72
CA PRO A 107 -10.04 -8.77 -0.36
C PRO A 107 -9.09 -9.83 0.21
N LEU A 108 -8.06 -9.39 0.93
CA LEU A 108 -7.06 -10.29 1.49
C LEU A 108 -6.43 -9.78 2.80
N ILE A 109 -5.96 -10.73 3.60
CA ILE A 109 -4.89 -10.49 4.56
C ILE A 109 -3.60 -10.88 3.87
N TYR A 110 -2.63 -9.98 3.89
CA TYR A 110 -1.33 -10.16 3.28
C TYR A 110 -0.22 -9.93 4.29
N ARG A 111 0.80 -10.77 4.24
CA ARG A 111 2.05 -10.63 4.99
C ARG A 111 3.18 -10.53 3.99
N LYS A 112 4.02 -9.49 4.10
CA LYS A 112 5.22 -9.32 3.26
C LYS A 112 6.44 -9.06 4.12
N ARG A 113 7.53 -9.78 3.85
CA ARG A 113 8.87 -9.41 4.35
C ARG A 113 9.39 -8.22 3.54
N LEU A 114 9.95 -7.20 4.19
CA LEU A 114 10.44 -6.02 3.46
C LEU A 114 11.88 -6.19 2.93
N SER A 115 12.58 -7.23 3.40
CA SER A 115 13.93 -7.63 2.97
C SER A 115 13.97 -8.36 1.62
N ASP A 116 12.94 -9.15 1.33
CA ASP A 116 12.83 -10.01 0.15
C ASP A 116 11.42 -9.87 -0.44
N ASP A 117 11.22 -10.28 -1.69
CA ASP A 117 9.91 -10.13 -2.33
C ASP A 117 8.92 -11.25 -1.97
N GLU A 118 9.18 -12.03 -0.91
CA GLU A 118 8.28 -13.07 -0.45
C GLU A 118 7.07 -12.52 0.31
N GLY A 119 5.90 -13.06 0.00
CA GLY A 119 4.67 -12.75 0.70
C GLY A 119 3.73 -13.94 0.82
N LEU A 120 2.93 -13.93 1.88
CA LEU A 120 1.84 -14.89 2.10
C LEU A 120 0.52 -14.14 2.09
N ARG A 121 -0.50 -14.75 1.51
CA ARG A 121 -1.86 -14.21 1.48
C ARG A 121 -2.88 -15.25 1.95
N THR A 122 -4.04 -14.77 2.39
CA THR A 122 -5.23 -15.62 2.55
C THR A 122 -5.67 -16.24 1.23
N GLN A 123 -6.30 -17.40 1.32
CA GLN A 123 -6.88 -18.09 0.18
C GLN A 123 -7.93 -17.20 -0.50
N ARG A 124 -7.86 -17.16 -1.83
CA ARG A 124 -8.78 -16.38 -2.66
C ARG A 124 -10.09 -17.15 -2.86
N ASP A 125 -11.19 -16.41 -2.94
CA ASP A 125 -12.55 -16.90 -3.22
C ASP A 125 -13.08 -17.97 -2.22
N ASP A 126 -12.50 -18.03 -1.01
CA ASP A 126 -13.02 -18.86 0.08
C ASP A 126 -13.67 -17.99 1.17
N LEU A 127 -15.01 -17.95 1.13
CA LEU A 127 -15.82 -17.19 2.08
C LEU A 127 -15.70 -17.70 3.53
N LYS A 128 -15.19 -18.92 3.76
CA LYS A 128 -14.89 -19.41 5.12
C LYS A 128 -13.65 -18.73 5.70
N VAL A 129 -12.77 -18.23 4.85
CA VAL A 129 -11.54 -17.52 5.24
C VAL A 129 -11.81 -16.03 5.35
N LEU A 130 -12.40 -15.42 4.31
CA LEU A 130 -12.78 -14.01 4.29
C LEU A 130 -14.13 -13.81 3.58
N ASP A 131 -15.16 -13.49 4.34
CA ASP A 131 -16.44 -12.96 3.85
C ASP A 131 -16.48 -11.45 4.08
N CYS A 132 -15.68 -10.69 3.32
CA CYS A 132 -15.55 -9.25 3.51
C CYS A 132 -16.29 -8.47 2.41
N LYS A 133 -17.45 -7.89 2.76
CA LYS A 133 -18.10 -6.83 1.95
C LYS A 133 -17.39 -5.48 2.08
N TYR A 134 -16.67 -5.25 3.18
CA TYR A 134 -15.87 -4.03 3.43
C TYR A 134 -14.70 -4.40 4.35
N ALA A 135 -13.45 -4.31 3.86
CA ALA A 135 -12.26 -4.61 4.65
C ALA A 135 -12.02 -3.50 5.70
N ILE A 136 -12.51 -3.71 6.92
CA ILE A 136 -12.03 -3.00 8.12
C ILE A 136 -11.45 -4.07 9.04
N MET A 137 -10.15 -4.33 8.89
CA MET A 137 -9.41 -5.13 9.86
C MET A 137 -8.84 -4.23 10.94
N LYS A 138 -8.83 -4.71 12.17
CA LYS A 138 -8.16 -4.03 13.28
C LYS A 138 -7.14 -5.02 13.82
N PHE A 139 -5.86 -4.67 13.76
CA PHE A 139 -4.84 -5.42 14.49
C PHE A 139 -5.01 -5.05 15.98
N LEU A 140 -5.04 -6.06 16.85
CA LEU A 140 -5.01 -5.87 18.29
C LEU A 140 -3.53 -5.83 18.70
N ASP A 141 -3.12 -4.72 19.32
CA ASP A 141 -1.82 -4.58 19.98
C ASP A 141 -1.84 -5.31 21.34
#